data_AF-A0A6V8Q7D6-F1
#
_entry.id   AF-A0A6V8Q7D6-F1
#
_cell.length_a   1.000
_cell.length_b   1.000
_cell.length_c   1.000
_cell.angle_alpha   90.00
_cell.angle_beta   90.00
_cell.angle_gamma   90.00
#
_symmetry.space_group_name_H-M   'P 1'
#
loop_
_entity.id
_entity.type
_entity.pdbx_description
1 polymer ?
#
loop_
_entity_poly.entity_id
_entity_poly.type
_entity_poly.pdbx_seq_one_letter_code
_entity_poly.pdbx_strand_id
1 'polypeptide(L)'
;RVLEISALLSDLLGDAYFLQVSGLRYTFDPARAILFWVPIKNLPIPTHRAVLKAERFIGDGIQGGDPADYVPLSWKDETLYHVVSDYYIASFIPWVGDRLPRLRVIPKDRLGNEVPLEDLIIIYDGAELKIWQAVLEYAANQPVAPGLAIPQIPEYYAGTGNRIKEAKTIPLLLWPALALLITIALIIFLRRRKRLGRTKAGIAN
;
A
#
# COMPACT_ATOMS: atom_id res chain seq x y z
N ARG A 1 -3.24 0.16 -4.99
CA ARG A 1 -3.34 -1.32 -5.18
C ARG A 1 -2.02 -2.02 -4.90
N VAL A 2 -0.93 -1.75 -5.64
CA VAL A 2 0.40 -2.36 -5.43
C VAL A 2 0.88 -2.32 -3.97
N LEU A 3 0.68 -1.19 -3.28
CA LEU A 3 1.06 -1.06 -1.86
C LEU A 3 0.32 -2.03 -0.92
N GLU A 4 -0.95 -2.36 -1.21
CA GLU A 4 -1.69 -3.38 -0.44
C GLU A 4 -1.19 -4.78 -0.76
N ILE A 5 -0.78 -5.03 -2.01
CA ILE A 5 -0.15 -6.29 -2.41
C ILE A 5 1.15 -6.47 -1.63
N SER A 6 2.00 -5.44 -1.58
CA SER A 6 3.25 -5.45 -0.81
C SER A 6 3.00 -5.83 0.66
N ALA A 7 2.07 -5.12 1.33
CA ALA A 7 1.75 -5.37 2.74
C ALA A 7 1.16 -6.78 2.98
N LEU A 8 0.36 -7.28 2.06
CA LEU A 8 -0.23 -8.63 2.15
C LEU A 8 0.82 -9.72 1.94
N LEU A 9 1.66 -9.58 0.92
CA LEU A 9 2.66 -10.61 0.61
C LEU A 9 3.76 -10.65 1.66
N SER A 10 4.18 -9.50 2.21
CA SER A 10 5.15 -9.49 3.29
C SER A 10 4.64 -10.21 4.54
N ASP A 11 3.36 -10.05 4.88
CA ASP A 11 2.74 -10.73 6.03
C ASP A 11 2.58 -12.25 5.78
N LEU A 12 2.33 -12.66 4.54
CA LEU A 12 2.11 -14.07 4.18
C LEU A 12 3.38 -14.87 3.88
N LEU A 13 4.36 -14.23 3.23
CA LEU A 13 5.51 -14.90 2.62
C LEU A 13 6.85 -14.37 3.17
N GLY A 14 6.81 -13.41 4.09
CA GLY A 14 7.96 -12.81 4.73
C GLY A 14 8.53 -11.59 4.00
N ASP A 15 9.50 -10.95 4.64
CA ASP A 15 10.04 -9.63 4.26
C ASP A 15 10.68 -9.59 2.86
N ALA A 16 11.05 -10.73 2.29
CA ALA A 16 11.58 -10.81 0.93
C ALA A 16 10.58 -10.33 -0.14
N TYR A 17 9.28 -10.33 0.18
CA TYR A 17 8.20 -9.85 -0.69
C TYR A 17 7.82 -8.39 -0.43
N PHE A 18 8.54 -7.72 0.46
CA PHE A 18 8.34 -6.32 0.75
C PHE A 18 8.91 -5.44 -0.36
N LEU A 19 8.03 -4.70 -1.05
CA LEU A 19 8.43 -3.85 -2.15
C LEU A 19 9.09 -2.57 -1.64
N GLN A 20 10.35 -2.35 -2.04
CA GLN A 20 10.99 -1.05 -1.92
C GLN A 20 10.40 -0.08 -2.94
N VAL A 21 10.23 1.18 -2.54
CA VAL A 21 9.59 2.21 -3.36
C VAL A 21 10.40 3.49 -3.46
N SER A 22 10.28 4.14 -4.61
CA SER A 22 10.80 5.48 -4.89
C SER A 22 9.73 6.26 -5.65
N GLY A 23 9.69 7.58 -5.45
CA GLY A 23 8.65 8.48 -5.98
C GLY A 23 7.38 8.52 -5.13
N LEU A 24 7.35 7.84 -3.99
CA LEU A 24 6.23 7.87 -3.05
C LEU A 24 6.68 7.53 -1.62
N ARG A 25 5.84 7.88 -0.65
CA ARG A 25 5.92 7.40 0.74
C ARG A 25 4.56 6.89 1.20
N TYR A 26 4.55 5.93 2.11
CA TYR A 26 3.31 5.40 2.68
C TYR A 26 3.47 4.90 4.11
N THR A 27 2.34 4.93 4.83
CA THR A 27 2.19 4.35 6.16
C THR A 27 1.24 3.17 6.05
N PHE A 28 1.59 2.05 6.67
CA PHE A 28 0.79 0.83 6.65
C PHE A 28 0.74 0.15 8.02
N ASP A 29 -0.29 -0.66 8.24
CA ASP A 29 -0.47 -1.51 9.41
C ASP A 29 -0.51 -2.98 8.96
N PRO A 30 0.55 -3.77 9.21
CA PRO A 30 0.61 -5.19 8.84
C PRO A 30 -0.54 -5.99 9.44
N ALA A 31 -0.96 -5.68 10.67
CA ALA A 31 -2.04 -6.38 11.35
C ALA A 31 -3.41 -6.16 10.70
N ARG A 32 -3.49 -5.24 9.73
CA ARG A 32 -4.66 -5.02 8.88
C ARG A 32 -4.57 -5.70 7.53
N ALA A 33 -3.48 -6.35 7.14
CA ALA A 33 -3.42 -7.03 5.84
C ALA A 33 -4.48 -8.14 5.74
N ILE A 34 -4.61 -8.95 6.80
CA ILE A 34 -5.50 -10.11 6.89
C ILE A 34 -6.60 -9.85 7.92
N LEU A 35 -7.85 -10.02 7.53
CA LEU A 35 -9.00 -9.87 8.43
C LEU A 35 -9.12 -11.07 9.38
N PHE A 36 -9.08 -12.27 8.81
CA PHE A 36 -9.07 -13.54 9.51
C PHE A 36 -8.62 -14.67 8.57
N TRP A 37 -8.28 -15.81 9.16
CA TRP A 37 -7.91 -17.03 8.46
C TRP A 37 -9.08 -18.00 8.39
N VAL A 38 -9.34 -18.57 7.22
CA VAL A 38 -10.34 -19.65 7.09
C VAL A 38 -9.73 -20.95 7.61
N PRO A 39 -10.21 -21.53 8.73
CA PRO A 39 -9.50 -22.62 9.42
C PRO A 39 -9.29 -23.88 8.59
N ILE A 40 -10.24 -24.24 7.72
CA ILE A 40 -10.21 -25.50 6.95
C ILE A 40 -9.32 -25.39 5.71
N LYS A 41 -9.24 -24.19 5.11
CA LYS A 41 -8.56 -23.98 3.82
C LYS A 41 -7.22 -23.27 3.94
N ASN A 42 -6.83 -22.89 5.16
CA ASN A 42 -5.68 -22.03 5.43
C ASN A 42 -5.60 -20.82 4.49
N LEU A 43 -6.77 -20.24 4.18
CA LEU A 43 -6.90 -19.17 3.20
C LEU A 43 -7.02 -17.83 3.94
N PRO A 44 -6.11 -16.88 3.71
CA PRO A 44 -6.19 -15.56 4.30
C PRO A 44 -7.31 -14.76 3.62
N ILE A 45 -8.16 -14.10 4.41
CA ILE A 45 -9.14 -13.14 3.90
C ILE A 45 -8.54 -11.74 4.01
N PRO A 46 -8.12 -11.11 2.90
CA PRO A 46 -7.49 -9.80 2.95
C PRO A 46 -8.52 -8.70 3.26
N THR A 47 -8.08 -7.61 3.88
CA THR A 47 -8.95 -6.46 4.18
C THR A 47 -8.93 -5.41 3.08
N HIS A 48 -7.80 -5.29 2.36
CA HIS A 48 -7.47 -4.18 1.46
C HIS A 48 -7.41 -2.81 2.16
N ARG A 49 -7.05 -2.80 3.45
CA ARG A 49 -6.96 -1.61 4.31
C ARG A 49 -5.68 -1.60 5.14
N ALA A 50 -4.64 -2.29 4.69
CA ALA A 50 -3.34 -2.25 5.35
C ALA A 50 -2.68 -0.88 5.17
N VAL A 51 -2.83 -0.27 3.99
CA VAL A 51 -2.26 1.05 3.69
C VAL A 51 -3.16 2.12 4.30
N LEU A 52 -2.62 2.84 5.29
CA LEU A 52 -3.33 3.89 6.02
C LEU A 52 -3.23 5.24 5.31
N LYS A 53 -2.07 5.52 4.74
CA LYS A 53 -1.76 6.77 4.03
C LYS A 53 -0.76 6.46 2.93
N ALA A 54 -0.94 7.03 1.75
CA ALA A 54 0.04 7.01 0.68
C ALA A 54 0.13 8.41 0.07
N GLU A 55 1.34 8.84 -0.26
CA GLU A 55 1.61 10.15 -0.85
C GLU A 55 2.65 10.01 -1.95
N ARG A 56 2.40 10.65 -3.09
CA ARG A 56 3.31 10.69 -4.24
C ARG A 56 4.22 11.90 -4.12
N PHE A 57 5.51 11.69 -4.39
CA PHE A 57 6.48 12.77 -4.50
C PHE A 57 6.27 13.54 -5.81
N ILE A 58 6.29 14.87 -5.75
CA ILE A 58 6.15 15.77 -6.91
C ILE A 58 7.37 16.65 -7.14
N GLY A 59 8.37 16.58 -6.27
CA GLY A 59 9.63 17.30 -6.45
C GLY A 59 10.56 16.60 -7.45
N ASP A 60 11.73 17.21 -7.65
CA ASP A 60 12.78 16.68 -8.50
C ASP A 60 13.93 16.08 -7.68
N GLY A 61 14.49 14.98 -8.17
CA GLY A 61 15.68 14.35 -7.59
C GLY A 61 15.42 13.64 -6.25
N ILE A 62 16.16 14.05 -5.22
CA ILE A 62 16.22 13.35 -3.93
C ILE A 62 14.92 13.58 -3.14
N GLN A 63 14.28 12.49 -2.70
CA GLN A 63 13.05 12.54 -1.90
C GLN A 63 13.34 13.01 -0.47
N GLY A 64 13.15 14.31 -0.24
CA GLY A 64 13.27 14.94 1.08
C GLY A 64 12.09 14.63 2.01
N GLY A 65 12.15 15.23 3.20
CA GLY A 65 11.10 15.13 4.22
C GLY A 65 10.01 16.20 4.13
N ASP A 66 10.18 17.23 3.28
CA ASP A 66 9.27 18.36 3.18
C ASP A 66 7.87 17.90 2.75
N PRO A 67 6.82 18.11 3.57
CA PRO A 67 5.45 17.78 3.19
C PRO A 67 4.95 18.47 1.91
N ALA A 68 5.49 19.64 1.54
CA ALA A 68 5.09 20.37 0.33
C ALA A 68 5.39 19.60 -0.96
N ASP A 69 6.41 18.72 -0.93
CA ASP A 69 6.81 17.91 -2.08
C ASP A 69 5.95 16.65 -2.25
N TYR A 70 4.89 16.49 -1.45
CA TYR A 70 4.06 15.28 -1.45
C TYR A 70 2.58 15.58 -1.62
N VAL A 71 1.95 14.80 -2.50
CA VAL A 71 0.50 14.89 -2.76
C VAL A 71 -0.15 13.57 -2.35
N PRO A 72 -1.27 13.58 -1.61
CA PRO A 72 -1.94 12.36 -1.18
C PRO A 72 -2.42 11.53 -2.37
N LEU A 73 -2.23 10.21 -2.27
CA LEU A 73 -2.78 9.22 -3.19
C LEU A 73 -4.03 8.61 -2.58
N SER A 74 -5.11 8.57 -3.36
CA SER A 74 -6.37 7.97 -2.95
C SER A 74 -6.44 6.50 -3.34
N TRP A 75 -7.14 5.68 -2.54
CA TRP A 75 -7.46 4.31 -2.93
C TRP A 75 -8.34 4.24 -4.20
N LYS A 76 -9.17 5.25 -4.41
CA LYS A 76 -10.10 5.36 -5.56
C LYS A 76 -9.48 6.13 -6.74
N ASP A 77 -8.18 6.35 -6.71
CA ASP A 77 -7.51 7.05 -7.80
C ASP A 77 -7.54 6.21 -9.08
N GLU A 78 -7.96 6.84 -10.17
CA GLU A 78 -8.04 6.26 -11.51
C GLU A 78 -6.98 6.85 -12.46
N THR A 79 -6.10 7.71 -11.93
CA THR A 79 -4.97 8.29 -12.68
C THR A 79 -4.05 7.20 -13.20
N LEU A 80 -3.69 7.30 -14.48
CA LEU A 80 -2.66 6.47 -15.09
C LEU A 80 -1.28 6.97 -14.66
N TYR A 81 -0.53 6.13 -13.94
CA TYR A 81 0.82 6.43 -13.50
C TYR A 81 1.85 5.69 -14.35
N HIS A 82 2.93 6.40 -14.72
CA HIS A 82 4.12 5.76 -15.24
C HIS A 82 4.96 5.24 -14.06
N VAL A 83 5.09 3.92 -13.95
CA VAL A 83 5.82 3.24 -12.88
C VAL A 83 6.90 2.37 -13.53
N VAL A 84 8.08 2.37 -12.95
CA VAL A 84 9.20 1.54 -13.37
C VAL A 84 9.47 0.49 -12.29
N SER A 85 9.66 -0.74 -12.72
CA SER A 85 10.02 -1.88 -11.86
C SER A 85 10.86 -2.85 -12.70
N ASP A 86 11.56 -3.76 -12.05
CA ASP A 86 12.11 -4.89 -12.79
C ASP A 86 11.01 -5.84 -13.26
N TYR A 87 11.33 -6.61 -14.29
CA TYR A 87 10.39 -7.55 -14.90
C TYR A 87 9.90 -8.62 -13.90
N TYR A 88 10.77 -9.07 -13.00
CA TYR A 88 10.43 -10.13 -12.04
C TYR A 88 9.31 -9.66 -11.09
N ILE A 89 9.47 -8.51 -10.45
CA ILE A 89 8.45 -7.92 -9.57
C ILE A 89 7.18 -7.64 -10.36
N ALA A 90 7.29 -7.00 -11.53
CA ALA A 90 6.15 -6.62 -12.34
C ALA A 90 5.34 -7.85 -12.82
N SER A 91 6.00 -8.96 -13.15
CA SER A 91 5.35 -10.20 -13.59
C SER A 91 4.55 -10.90 -12.48
N PHE A 92 4.91 -10.67 -11.21
CA PHE A 92 4.24 -11.28 -10.07
C PHE A 92 2.92 -10.58 -9.70
N ILE A 93 2.80 -9.28 -9.99
CA ILE A 93 1.65 -8.47 -9.58
C ILE A 93 0.33 -8.96 -10.21
N PRO A 94 0.24 -9.27 -11.52
CA PRO A 94 -0.98 -9.82 -12.13
C PRO A 94 -1.48 -11.11 -11.47
N TRP A 95 -0.57 -12.01 -11.08
CA TRP A 95 -0.91 -13.28 -10.43
C TRP A 95 -1.66 -13.08 -9.09
N VAL A 96 -1.33 -12.03 -8.34
CA VAL A 96 -2.07 -11.64 -7.14
C VAL A 96 -3.49 -11.18 -7.50
N GLY A 97 -3.63 -10.47 -8.61
CA GLY A 97 -4.92 -10.04 -9.15
C GLY A 97 -5.87 -11.19 -9.50
N ASP A 98 -5.35 -12.31 -9.99
CA ASP A 98 -6.17 -13.49 -10.32
C ASP A 98 -6.81 -14.13 -9.08
N ARG A 99 -6.09 -14.11 -7.95
CA ARG A 99 -6.61 -14.60 -6.66
C ARG A 99 -7.42 -13.56 -5.92
N LEU A 100 -7.06 -12.28 -6.08
CA LEU A 100 -7.65 -11.15 -5.41
C LEU A 100 -8.08 -10.10 -6.44
N PRO A 101 -9.22 -10.29 -7.12
CA PRO A 101 -9.66 -9.43 -8.22
C PRO A 101 -9.70 -7.94 -7.88
N ARG A 102 -9.97 -7.60 -6.61
CA ARG A 102 -9.99 -6.23 -6.10
C ARG A 102 -8.61 -5.55 -6.08
N LEU A 103 -7.54 -6.34 -6.02
CA LEU A 103 -6.14 -5.87 -6.07
C LEU A 103 -5.54 -5.93 -7.47
N ARG A 104 -6.28 -6.41 -8.48
CA ARG A 104 -5.79 -6.53 -9.85
C ARG A 104 -5.19 -5.22 -10.35
N VAL A 105 -3.96 -5.31 -10.85
CA VAL A 105 -3.22 -4.24 -11.52
C VAL A 105 -3.02 -4.69 -12.95
N ILE A 106 -3.34 -3.81 -13.90
CA ILE A 106 -3.29 -4.11 -15.33
C ILE A 106 -2.28 -3.16 -15.95
N PRO A 107 -1.21 -3.68 -16.61
CA PRO A 107 -0.29 -2.84 -17.35
C PRO A 107 -1.01 -2.14 -18.50
N LYS A 108 -0.69 -0.86 -18.69
CA LYS A 108 -1.31 -0.01 -19.70
C LYS A 108 -0.26 0.79 -20.45
N ASP A 109 -0.52 1.04 -21.73
CA ASP A 109 0.27 1.97 -22.52
C ASP A 109 -0.03 3.43 -22.13
N ARG A 110 0.66 4.39 -22.78
CA ARG A 110 0.48 5.83 -22.53
C ARG A 110 -0.91 6.36 -22.88
N LEU A 111 -1.67 5.64 -23.71
CA LEU A 111 -3.04 5.96 -24.10
C LEU A 111 -4.07 5.31 -23.17
N GLY A 112 -3.63 4.47 -22.24
CA GLY A 112 -4.47 3.76 -21.28
C GLY A 112 -5.00 2.41 -21.77
N ASN A 113 -4.55 1.93 -22.94
CA ASN A 113 -4.91 0.62 -23.47
C ASN A 113 -4.18 -0.47 -22.67
N GLU A 114 -4.85 -1.59 -22.43
CA GLU A 114 -4.23 -2.75 -21.78
C GLU A 114 -3.23 -3.39 -22.73
N VAL A 115 -2.01 -3.64 -22.25
CA VAL A 115 -0.95 -4.27 -23.04
C VAL A 115 -0.23 -5.35 -22.23
N PRO A 116 0.34 -6.37 -22.88
CA PRO A 116 1.24 -7.32 -22.24
C PRO A 116 2.44 -6.61 -21.60
N LEU A 117 3.02 -7.22 -20.56
CA LEU A 117 4.17 -6.64 -19.85
C LEU A 117 5.42 -6.63 -20.75
N GLU A 118 5.51 -7.58 -21.66
CA GLU A 118 6.59 -7.78 -22.63
C GLU A 118 6.72 -6.57 -23.59
N ASP A 119 5.59 -5.93 -23.90
CA ASP A 119 5.54 -4.75 -24.77
C ASP A 119 5.96 -3.45 -24.03
N LEU A 120 6.12 -3.52 -22.71
CA LEU A 120 6.51 -2.41 -21.84
C LEU A 120 7.98 -2.49 -21.42
N ILE A 121 8.75 -3.45 -21.93
CA ILE A 121 10.18 -3.57 -21.64
C ILE A 121 10.92 -2.37 -22.22
N ILE A 122 11.74 -1.73 -21.38
CA ILE A 122 12.54 -0.57 -21.80
C ILE A 122 13.68 -1.06 -22.69
N ILE A 123 13.71 -0.57 -23.93
CA ILE A 123 14.82 -0.77 -24.87
C ILE A 123 15.72 0.47 -24.84
N TYR A 124 17.01 0.27 -24.60
CA TYR A 124 18.04 1.29 -24.55
C TYR A 124 19.23 0.84 -25.39
N ASP A 125 19.71 1.68 -26.31
CA ASP A 125 20.78 1.35 -27.27
C ASP A 125 20.58 0.04 -28.03
N GLY A 126 19.33 -0.25 -28.41
CA GLY A 126 18.97 -1.42 -29.23
C GLY A 126 18.85 -2.73 -28.46
N ALA A 127 19.00 -2.72 -27.12
CA ALA A 127 18.83 -3.89 -26.27
C ALA A 127 17.93 -3.60 -25.07
N GLU A 128 17.43 -4.65 -24.41
CA GLU A 128 16.67 -4.50 -23.16
C GLU A 128 17.56 -3.91 -22.07
N LEU A 129 17.10 -2.81 -21.45
CA LEU A 129 17.79 -2.18 -20.35
C LEU A 129 17.82 -3.11 -19.12
N LYS A 130 19.02 -3.49 -18.70
CA LYS A 130 19.19 -4.35 -17.52
C LYS A 130 19.31 -3.50 -16.25
N ILE A 131 18.84 -4.04 -15.13
CA ILE A 131 18.88 -3.35 -13.82
C ILE A 131 20.31 -2.98 -13.43
N TRP A 132 21.26 -3.92 -13.58
CA TRP A 132 22.65 -3.69 -13.24
C TRP A 132 23.27 -2.58 -14.11
N GLN A 133 22.87 -2.48 -15.38
CA GLN A 133 23.31 -1.43 -16.29
C GLN A 133 22.76 -0.07 -15.82
N ALA A 134 21.47 0.01 -15.53
CA ALA A 134 20.86 1.23 -15.00
C ALA A 134 21.51 1.70 -13.69
N VAL A 135 21.83 0.77 -12.78
CA VAL A 135 22.53 1.08 -11.52
C VAL A 135 23.96 1.57 -11.78
N LEU A 136 24.70 0.92 -12.69
CA LEU A 136 26.07 1.31 -13.02
C LEU A 136 26.11 2.69 -13.70
N GLU A 137 25.25 2.92 -14.70
CA GLU A 137 25.16 4.20 -15.40
C GLU A 137 24.71 5.32 -14.45
N TYR A 138 23.74 5.04 -13.57
CA TYR A 138 23.34 5.99 -12.52
C TYR A 138 24.51 6.35 -11.60
N ALA A 139 25.28 5.36 -11.15
CA ALA A 139 26.44 5.57 -10.28
C ALA A 139 27.55 6.34 -10.98
N ALA A 140 27.84 6.02 -12.25
CA ALA A 140 28.85 6.68 -13.06
C ALA A 140 28.50 8.15 -13.39
N ASN A 141 27.21 8.47 -13.50
CA ASN A 141 26.73 9.82 -13.76
C ASN A 141 26.61 10.71 -12.51
N GLN A 142 27.03 10.23 -11.33
CA GLN A 142 27.02 11.06 -10.13
C GLN A 142 28.12 12.15 -10.19
N PRO A 143 27.91 13.31 -9.54
CA PRO A 143 28.94 14.34 -9.45
C PRO A 143 30.18 13.83 -8.73
N VAL A 144 31.37 14.16 -9.24
CA VAL A 144 32.64 13.88 -8.55
C VAL A 144 32.85 14.94 -7.46
N ALA A 145 32.95 14.51 -6.21
CA ALA A 145 33.21 15.42 -5.10
C ALA A 145 34.64 16.01 -5.19
N PRO A 146 34.86 17.26 -4.70
CA PRO A 146 36.20 17.85 -4.68
C PRO A 146 37.22 16.94 -3.98
N GLY A 147 38.35 16.68 -4.66
CA GLY A 147 39.43 15.84 -4.13
C GLY A 147 39.26 14.34 -4.35
N LEU A 148 38.19 13.88 -5.01
CA LEU A 148 38.01 12.48 -5.43
C LEU A 148 38.29 12.30 -6.92
N ALA A 149 38.75 11.10 -7.29
CA ALA A 149 39.03 10.72 -8.68
C ALA A 149 37.85 10.03 -9.38
N ILE A 150 36.85 9.55 -8.62
CA ILE A 150 35.69 8.81 -9.12
C ILE A 150 34.39 9.31 -8.48
N PRO A 151 33.26 9.22 -9.21
CA PRO A 151 31.93 9.49 -8.64
C PRO A 151 31.65 8.62 -7.41
N GLN A 152 30.86 9.15 -6.48
CA GLN A 152 30.39 8.41 -5.30
C GLN A 152 28.86 8.38 -5.29
N ILE A 153 28.30 7.31 -4.72
CA ILE A 153 26.87 7.26 -4.44
C ILE A 153 26.54 8.35 -3.40
N PRO A 154 25.47 9.14 -3.58
CA PRO A 154 25.10 10.17 -2.63
C PRO A 154 24.93 9.63 -1.20
N GLU A 155 25.46 10.34 -0.21
CA GLU A 155 25.36 10.02 1.23
C GLU A 155 23.90 9.83 1.68
N TYR A 156 22.96 10.47 0.97
CA TYR A 156 21.53 10.26 1.15
C TYR A 156 21.10 8.78 1.21
N TYR A 157 21.76 7.91 0.43
CA TYR A 157 21.43 6.48 0.39
C TYR A 157 22.09 5.65 1.50
N ALA A 158 22.96 6.24 2.33
CA ALA A 158 23.56 5.56 3.47
C ALA A 158 22.56 5.30 4.60
N GLY A 159 21.46 6.09 4.66
CA GLY A 159 20.44 6.00 5.70
C GLY A 159 19.09 5.48 5.20
N THR A 160 18.19 5.22 6.14
CA THR A 160 16.80 4.87 5.84
C THR A 160 16.00 6.12 5.44
N GLY A 161 15.47 6.16 4.23
CA GLY A 161 14.72 7.32 3.70
C GLY A 161 13.34 7.59 4.34
N ASN A 162 12.93 6.83 5.37
CA ASN A 162 11.63 6.97 6.06
C ASN A 162 10.39 6.99 5.12
N ARG A 163 10.51 6.43 3.92
CA ARG A 163 9.44 6.40 2.91
C ARG A 163 8.37 5.37 3.24
N ILE A 164 8.72 4.34 4.00
CA ILE A 164 7.82 3.26 4.36
C ILE A 164 7.74 3.21 5.87
N LYS A 165 6.56 3.46 6.43
CA LYS A 165 6.36 3.56 7.88
C LYS A 165 5.33 2.54 8.34
N GLU A 166 5.73 1.68 9.28
CA GLU A 166 4.79 0.84 9.99
C GLU A 166 4.06 1.66 11.06
N ALA A 167 2.74 1.47 11.18
CA ALA A 167 1.94 2.04 12.25
C ALA A 167 0.98 0.99 12.79
N LYS A 168 0.78 0.99 14.11
CA LYS A 168 -0.18 0.10 14.77
C LYS A 168 -1.49 0.85 15.00
N THR A 169 -2.59 0.28 14.52
CA THR A 169 -3.92 0.84 14.71
C THR A 169 -4.86 -0.13 15.42
N ILE A 170 -6.07 0.34 15.70
CA ILE A 170 -7.09 -0.49 16.33
C ILE A 170 -7.48 -1.63 15.36
N PRO A 171 -7.45 -2.90 15.82
CA PRO A 171 -7.89 -4.06 15.04
C PRO A 171 -9.26 -3.85 14.42
N LEU A 172 -9.41 -4.21 13.14
CA LEU A 172 -10.63 -3.94 12.39
C LEU A 172 -11.86 -4.66 12.95
N LEU A 173 -11.68 -5.83 13.57
CA LEU A 173 -12.75 -6.62 14.19
C LEU A 173 -13.33 -6.00 15.46
N LEU A 174 -12.65 -5.03 16.08
CA LEU A 174 -13.18 -4.35 17.27
C LEU A 174 -14.34 -3.40 16.94
N TRP A 175 -14.36 -2.81 15.75
CA TRP A 175 -15.43 -1.90 15.33
C TRP A 175 -16.82 -2.56 15.26
N PRO A 176 -17.01 -3.70 14.56
CA PRO A 176 -18.30 -4.39 14.57
C PRO A 176 -18.68 -4.93 15.96
N ALA A 177 -17.70 -5.37 16.76
CA ALA A 177 -17.96 -5.79 18.14
C ALA A 177 -18.51 -4.63 19.00
N LEU A 178 -17.89 -3.44 18.90
CA LEU A 178 -18.36 -2.25 19.60
C LEU A 178 -19.74 -1.81 19.11
N ALA A 179 -19.98 -1.81 17.80
CA ALA A 179 -21.28 -1.48 17.21
C ALA A 179 -22.38 -2.44 17.69
N LEU A 180 -22.08 -3.73 17.80
CA LEU A 180 -22.99 -4.74 18.34
C LEU A 180 -23.33 -4.45 19.82
N LEU A 181 -22.32 -4.15 20.64
CA LEU A 181 -22.52 -3.81 22.06
C LEU A 181 -23.39 -2.56 22.23
N ILE A 182 -23.14 -1.51 21.45
CA ILE A 182 -23.96 -0.28 21.45
C ILE A 182 -25.41 -0.60 21.04
N THR A 183 -25.59 -1.43 20.02
CA THR A 183 -26.93 -1.83 19.55
C THR A 183 -27.68 -2.62 20.61
N ILE A 184 -27.02 -3.57 21.29
CA ILE A 184 -27.60 -4.34 22.39
C ILE A 184 -27.98 -3.41 23.56
N ALA A 185 -27.08 -2.50 23.94
CA ALA A 185 -27.34 -1.53 25.00
C ALA A 185 -28.54 -0.63 24.69
N LEU A 186 -28.65 -0.17 23.43
CA LEU A 186 -29.79 0.63 22.96
C LEU A 186 -31.10 -0.16 23.03
N ILE A 187 -31.10 -1.43 22.60
CA ILE A 187 -32.28 -2.31 22.69
C ILE A 187 -32.71 -2.49 24.15
N ILE A 188 -31.76 -2.75 25.06
CA ILE A 188 -32.03 -2.90 26.50
C ILE A 188 -32.60 -1.60 27.07
N PHE A 189 -32.01 -0.46 26.74
CA PHE A 189 -32.45 0.86 27.17
C PHE A 189 -33.89 1.16 26.71
N LEU A 190 -34.19 0.93 25.43
CA LEU A 190 -35.54 1.11 24.87
C LEU A 190 -36.57 0.17 25.51
N ARG A 191 -36.20 -1.09 25.78
CA ARG A 191 -37.06 -2.05 26.49
C ARG A 191 -37.33 -1.61 27.93
N ARG A 192 -36.31 -1.13 28.66
CA ARG A 192 -36.47 -0.58 30.02
C ARG A 192 -37.38 0.66 30.02
N ARG A 193 -37.19 1.57 29.06
CA ARG A 193 -38.05 2.77 28.90
C ARG A 193 -39.51 2.42 28.62
N LYS A 194 -39.78 1.45 27.74
CA LYS A 194 -41.16 0.96 27.48
C LYS A 194 -41.79 0.31 28.72
N ARG A 195 -41.02 -0.45 29.51
CA ARG A 195 -41.53 -1.03 30.77
C ARG A 195 -41.90 0.05 31.78
N LEU A 196 -41.02 1.02 32.02
CA LEU A 196 -41.27 2.14 32.95
C LEU A 196 -42.46 3.01 32.52
N GLY A 197 -42.64 3.24 31.22
CA GLY A 197 -43.81 3.96 30.69
C GLY A 197 -45.14 3.21 30.90
N ARG A 198 -45.14 1.88 30.79
CA ARG A 198 -46.31 1.04 31.08
C ARG A 198 -46.66 0.99 32.56
N THR A 199 -45.68 0.96 33.45
CA THR A 199 -45.92 1.01 34.90
C THR A 199 -46.54 2.33 35.35
N LYS A 200 -46.15 3.47 34.75
CA LYS A 200 -46.80 4.76 35.01
C LYS A 200 -48.24 4.84 34.50
N ALA A 201 -48.56 4.22 33.36
CA ALA A 201 -49.91 4.19 32.82
C ALA A 201 -50.87 3.26 33.61
N GLY A 202 -50.35 2.21 34.26
CA GLY A 202 -51.15 1.30 35.08
C GLY A 202 -51.46 1.79 36.51
N ILE A 203 -50.83 2.88 36.97
CA ILE A 203 -51.09 3.49 38.29
C ILE A 203 -52.16 4.61 38.18
N ALA A 204 -52.57 4.98 36.96
CA ALA A 204 -53.55 6.04 36.71
C ALA A 204 -54.99 5.55 36.47
N ASN A 205 -55.29 4.27 36.72
CA ASN A 205 -56.65 3.70 36.68
C ASN A 205 -57.07 3.22 38.07
#